data_AF-A0A851CS22-F1
#
_entry.id   AF-A0A851CS22-F1
#
_cell.length_a   1.000
_cell.length_b   1.000
_cell.length_c   1.000
_cell.angle_alpha   90.00
_cell.angle_beta   90.00
_cell.angle_gamma   90.00
#
_symmetry.space_group_name_H-M   'P 1'
#
loop_
_entity.id
_entity.type
_entity.pdbx_description
1 polymer ?
#
loop_
_entity_poly.entity_id
_entity_poly.type
_entity_poly.pdbx_seq_one_letter_code
_entity_poly.pdbx_strand_id
1 'polypeptide(L)'
;RNLQNLLILTAIKADRTRVMEYINRLDNYDAPDIANIAISNELYEEAFAIFRKFDVNTSAIQVLIEHIGNLDRAYEFAERCNEPAVWSQLARAQLQKDLVKEAIDSYIKADDPSAYMEVVQAANRNDNWEDLVKFLQMARKKARESYVETELIFALAKTNRLSELEEFISGPNNAHIQQVGDRCYEEGMYEAAKLLYNNVSNFARLASTLVHLGEYQTAVDSARKANSTRTWKEV
;
A
#
# COMPACT_ATOMS: atom_id res chain seq x y z
N ARG A 1 -0.67 -41.95 8.44
CA ARG A 1 -0.92 -40.61 9.03
C ARG A 1 -0.49 -40.58 10.50
N ASN A 2 -1.17 -41.26 11.44
CA ASN A 2 -0.88 -41.12 12.88
C ASN A 2 0.53 -41.52 13.38
N LEU A 3 1.14 -42.59 12.84
CA LEU A 3 2.47 -43.05 13.30
C LEU A 3 3.60 -42.08 12.94
N GLN A 4 3.54 -41.46 11.76
CA GLN A 4 4.53 -40.48 11.33
C GLN A 4 4.40 -39.17 12.13
N ASN A 5 3.15 -38.75 12.43
CA ASN A 5 2.89 -37.63 13.33
C ASN A 5 3.54 -37.89 14.70
N LEU A 6 3.30 -39.07 15.29
CA LEU A 6 3.87 -39.43 16.59
C LEU A 6 5.41 -39.44 16.58
N LEU A 7 6.03 -39.91 15.50
CA LEU A 7 7.49 -39.93 15.37
C LEU A 7 8.08 -38.52 15.35
N ILE A 8 7.50 -37.61 14.56
CA ILE A 8 7.92 -36.22 14.48
C ILE A 8 7.65 -35.50 15.80
N LEU A 9 6.49 -35.71 16.43
CA LEU A 9 6.16 -35.11 17.74
C LEU A 9 7.11 -35.57 18.85
N THR A 10 7.49 -36.85 18.83
CA THR A 10 8.46 -37.39 19.79
C THR A 10 9.84 -36.79 19.54
N ALA A 11 10.24 -36.65 18.27
CA ALA A 11 11.50 -35.98 17.92
C ALA A 11 11.51 -34.51 18.35
N ILE A 12 10.43 -33.75 18.14
CA ILE A 12 10.31 -32.35 18.59
C ILE A 12 10.54 -32.21 20.09
N LYS A 13 10.03 -33.16 20.89
CA LYS A 13 10.17 -33.15 22.35
C LYS A 13 11.48 -33.74 22.87
N ALA A 14 12.04 -34.74 22.21
CA ALA A 14 13.18 -35.52 22.72
C ALA A 14 14.52 -35.17 22.04
N ASP A 15 14.53 -34.91 20.73
CA ASP A 15 15.74 -34.62 19.96
C ASP A 15 15.44 -33.69 18.77
N ARG A 16 15.61 -32.38 19.01
CA ARG A 16 15.35 -31.32 18.03
C ARG A 16 16.23 -31.43 16.77
N THR A 17 17.41 -32.03 16.85
CA THR A 17 18.36 -32.08 15.72
C THR A 17 17.91 -32.99 14.59
N ARG A 18 17.10 -34.02 14.91
CA ARG A 18 16.61 -35.00 13.93
C ARG A 18 15.29 -34.61 13.29
N VAL A 19 14.62 -33.59 13.81
CA VAL A 19 13.28 -33.15 13.36
C VAL A 19 13.33 -32.77 11.88
N MET A 20 14.33 -32.01 11.45
CA MET A 20 14.53 -31.62 10.06
C MET A 20 14.74 -32.83 9.13
N GLU A 21 15.51 -33.84 9.57
CA GLU A 21 15.72 -35.07 8.81
C GLU A 21 14.41 -35.85 8.63
N TYR A 22 13.61 -35.95 9.69
CA TYR A 22 12.32 -36.62 9.66
C TYR A 22 11.30 -35.86 8.78
N ILE A 23 11.28 -34.54 8.84
CA ILE A 23 10.42 -33.70 7.96
C ILE A 23 10.77 -33.92 6.49
N ASN A 24 12.05 -34.01 6.15
CA ASN A 24 12.50 -34.23 4.79
C ASN A 24 12.18 -35.65 4.29
N ARG A 25 12.33 -36.67 5.15
CA ARG A 25 12.13 -38.08 4.78
C ARG A 25 10.68 -38.56 4.81
N LEU A 26 9.83 -37.96 5.64
CA LEU A 26 8.44 -38.37 5.80
C LEU A 26 7.53 -37.49 4.94
N ASP A 27 6.52 -38.08 4.31
CA ASP A 27 5.58 -37.38 3.41
C ASP A 27 4.12 -37.53 3.85
N ASN A 28 3.82 -38.40 4.83
CA ASN A 28 2.48 -38.87 5.14
C ASN A 28 2.04 -38.48 6.56
N TYR A 29 2.26 -37.21 6.89
CA TYR A 29 1.92 -36.58 8.16
C TYR A 29 1.00 -35.38 7.99
N ASP A 30 0.40 -34.91 9.08
CA ASP A 30 -0.50 -33.75 9.08
C ASP A 30 0.31 -32.45 9.16
N ALA A 31 0.47 -31.77 8.01
CA ALA A 31 1.41 -30.66 7.88
C ALA A 31 1.01 -29.42 8.70
N PRO A 32 -0.24 -28.91 8.66
CA PRO A 32 -0.65 -27.78 9.48
C PRO A 32 -0.48 -28.04 10.98
N ASP A 33 -0.90 -29.21 11.47
CA ASP A 33 -0.84 -29.54 12.89
C ASP A 33 0.61 -29.63 13.38
N ILE A 34 1.48 -30.33 12.64
CA ILE A 34 2.88 -30.50 13.03
C ILE A 34 3.63 -29.17 12.92
N ALA A 35 3.35 -28.36 11.91
CA ALA A 35 3.97 -27.05 11.78
C ALA A 35 3.56 -26.10 12.93
N ASN A 36 2.30 -26.09 13.34
CA ASN A 36 1.85 -25.33 14.51
C ASN A 36 2.52 -25.78 15.81
N ILE A 37 2.74 -27.09 15.96
CA ILE A 37 3.45 -27.65 17.11
C ILE A 37 4.94 -27.30 17.04
N ALA A 38 5.55 -27.31 15.86
CA ALA A 38 6.93 -26.87 15.66
C ALA A 38 7.11 -25.39 16.02
N ILE A 39 6.20 -24.51 15.59
CA ILE A 39 6.15 -23.09 15.97
C ILE A 39 6.06 -22.94 17.50
N SER A 40 5.18 -23.70 18.15
CA SER A 40 4.99 -23.69 19.60
C SER A 40 6.23 -24.15 20.38
N ASN A 41 7.15 -24.87 19.72
CA ASN A 41 8.41 -25.36 20.31
C ASN A 41 9.63 -24.56 19.81
N GLU A 42 9.43 -23.39 19.19
CA GLU A 42 10.48 -22.50 18.66
C GLU A 42 11.30 -23.12 17.50
N LEU A 43 10.74 -24.12 16.82
CA LEU A 43 11.35 -24.79 15.65
C LEU A 43 10.79 -24.19 14.35
N TYR A 44 11.20 -22.96 14.05
CA TYR A 44 10.64 -22.17 12.96
C TYR A 44 11.14 -22.58 11.57
N GLU A 45 12.40 -23.04 11.45
CA GLU A 45 12.95 -23.53 10.18
C GLU A 45 12.29 -24.84 9.76
N GLU A 46 12.03 -25.72 10.73
CA GLU A 46 11.27 -26.95 10.56
C GLU A 46 9.83 -26.67 10.14
N ALA A 47 9.15 -25.73 10.82
CA ALA A 47 7.80 -25.32 10.44
C ALA A 47 7.75 -24.75 9.01
N PHE A 48 8.72 -23.90 8.64
CA PHE A 48 8.83 -23.36 7.29
C PHE A 48 9.06 -24.45 6.25
N ALA A 49 9.96 -25.40 6.50
CA ALA A 49 10.23 -26.52 5.60
C ALA A 49 8.99 -27.41 5.41
N ILE A 50 8.20 -27.63 6.47
CA ILE A 50 6.92 -28.34 6.37
C ILE A 50 5.96 -27.56 5.46
N PHE A 51 5.69 -26.29 5.73
CA PHE A 51 4.73 -25.53 4.92
C PHE A 51 5.15 -25.42 3.46
N ARG A 52 6.45 -25.24 3.19
CA ARG A 52 7.01 -25.24 1.84
C ARG A 52 6.85 -26.60 1.14
N LYS A 53 6.94 -27.71 1.87
CA LYS A 53 6.81 -29.06 1.30
C LYS A 53 5.37 -29.42 0.92
N PHE A 54 4.39 -28.82 1.59
CA PHE A 54 2.96 -29.05 1.35
C PHE A 54 2.30 -27.93 0.53
N ASP A 55 3.10 -27.06 -0.11
CA ASP A 55 2.64 -25.93 -0.94
C ASP A 55 1.66 -24.97 -0.21
N VAL A 56 1.74 -24.89 1.12
CA VAL A 56 0.95 -23.95 1.93
C VAL A 56 1.72 -22.64 2.07
N ASN A 57 1.84 -21.92 0.95
CA ASN A 57 2.74 -20.77 0.82
C ASN A 57 2.37 -19.58 1.72
N THR A 58 1.07 -19.37 1.99
CA THR A 58 0.58 -18.32 2.89
C THR A 58 1.03 -18.54 4.33
N SER A 59 0.92 -19.76 4.86
CA SER A 59 1.43 -20.07 6.20
C SER A 59 2.95 -20.09 6.24
N ALA A 60 3.62 -20.52 5.17
CA ALA A 60 5.09 -20.51 5.08
C ALA A 60 5.67 -19.10 5.22
N ILE A 61 5.11 -18.12 4.49
CA ILE A 61 5.62 -16.75 4.56
C ILE A 61 5.29 -16.08 5.89
N GLN A 62 4.15 -16.40 6.49
CA GLN A 62 3.80 -15.92 7.83
C GLN A 62 4.84 -16.35 8.87
N VAL A 63 5.33 -17.59 8.82
CA VAL A 63 6.41 -18.06 9.72
C VAL A 63 7.71 -17.28 9.48
N LEU A 64 8.08 -17.02 8.22
CA LEU A 64 9.27 -16.23 7.89
C LEU A 64 9.18 -14.80 8.43
N ILE A 65 7.99 -14.20 8.35
CA ILE A 65 7.72 -12.82 8.76
C ILE A 65 7.66 -12.69 10.28
N GLU A 66 6.81 -13.48 10.95
CA GLU A 66 6.46 -13.30 12.36
C GLU A 66 7.49 -13.91 13.30
N HIS A 67 8.05 -15.06 12.95
CA HIS A 67 8.94 -15.81 13.85
C HIS A 67 10.41 -15.69 13.48
N ILE A 68 10.76 -15.86 12.20
CA ILE A 68 12.16 -15.77 11.75
C ILE A 68 12.57 -14.29 11.62
N GLY A 69 11.64 -13.42 11.23
CA GLY A 69 11.85 -11.97 11.09
C GLY A 69 12.74 -11.58 9.92
N ASN A 70 13.14 -12.52 9.05
CA ASN A 70 14.04 -12.28 7.92
C ASN A 70 13.23 -11.96 6.65
N LEU A 71 13.10 -10.66 6.38
CA LEU A 71 12.34 -10.16 5.23
C LEU A 71 13.02 -10.45 3.90
N ASP A 72 14.35 -10.53 3.83
CA ASP A 72 15.07 -10.84 2.59
C ASP A 72 14.74 -12.26 2.13
N ARG A 73 14.75 -13.24 3.05
CA ARG A 73 14.29 -14.60 2.76
C ARG A 73 12.81 -14.65 2.42
N ALA A 74 11.98 -13.85 3.06
CA ALA A 74 10.55 -13.77 2.74
C ALA A 74 10.32 -13.22 1.33
N TYR A 75 11.11 -12.23 0.91
CA TYR A 75 11.09 -11.68 -0.44
C TYR A 75 11.55 -12.71 -1.49
N GLU A 76 12.67 -13.41 -1.26
CA GLU A 76 13.13 -14.49 -2.16
C GLU A 76 12.08 -15.60 -2.28
N PHE A 77 11.39 -15.93 -1.18
CA PHE A 77 10.31 -16.91 -1.20
C PHE A 77 9.10 -16.40 -2.00
N ALA A 78 8.69 -15.15 -1.80
CA ALA A 78 7.61 -14.53 -2.56
C ALA A 78 7.91 -14.47 -4.07
N GLU A 79 9.16 -14.18 -4.44
CA GLU A 79 9.60 -14.18 -5.85
C GLU A 79 9.57 -15.57 -6.49
N ARG A 80 9.89 -16.61 -5.72
CA ARG A 80 9.82 -18.00 -6.21
C ARG A 80 8.40 -18.52 -6.35
N CYS A 81 7.54 -18.25 -5.37
CA CYS A 81 6.14 -18.68 -5.40
C CYS A 81 5.31 -17.87 -6.40
N ASN A 82 5.61 -16.57 -6.51
CA ASN A 82 4.92 -15.60 -7.35
C ASN A 82 3.38 -15.63 -7.21
N GLU A 83 2.92 -15.84 -5.98
CA GLU A 83 1.49 -15.87 -5.65
C GLU A 83 1.04 -14.52 -5.09
N PRO A 84 -0.08 -13.96 -5.56
CA PRO A 84 -0.62 -12.69 -5.04
C PRO A 84 -0.81 -12.68 -3.53
N ALA A 85 -1.34 -13.77 -2.96
CA ALA A 85 -1.60 -13.87 -1.53
C ALA A 85 -0.32 -13.77 -0.67
N VAL A 86 0.79 -14.33 -1.18
CA VAL A 86 2.10 -14.30 -0.51
C VAL A 86 2.67 -12.89 -0.55
N TRP A 87 2.60 -12.23 -1.70
CA TRP A 87 3.04 -10.84 -1.86
C TRP A 87 2.23 -9.87 -0.98
N SER A 88 0.90 -10.02 -0.88
CA SER A 88 0.07 -9.19 0.00
C SER A 88 0.46 -9.33 1.48
N GLN A 89 0.78 -10.54 1.94
CA GLN A 89 1.22 -10.77 3.31
C GLN A 89 2.60 -10.16 3.58
N LEU A 90 3.55 -10.33 2.65
CA LEU A 90 4.87 -9.71 2.75
C LEU A 90 4.77 -8.19 2.81
N ALA A 91 3.97 -7.60 1.91
CA ALA A 91 3.78 -6.17 1.83
C ALA A 91 3.22 -5.59 3.13
N ARG A 92 2.24 -6.26 3.75
CA ARG A 92 1.68 -5.84 5.04
C ARG A 92 2.72 -5.85 6.15
N ALA A 93 3.58 -6.85 6.19
CA ALA A 93 4.63 -6.95 7.17
C ALA A 93 5.77 -5.93 6.95
N GLN A 94 6.12 -5.66 5.69
CA GLN A 94 7.06 -4.58 5.34
C GLN A 94 6.50 -3.22 5.78
N LEU A 95 5.20 -2.99 5.58
CA LEU A 95 4.53 -1.77 5.99
C LEU A 95 4.57 -1.57 7.52
N GLN A 96 4.40 -2.64 8.30
CA GLN A 96 4.52 -2.59 9.76
C GLN A 96 5.95 -2.31 10.26
N LYS A 97 6.96 -2.57 9.44
CA LYS A 97 8.38 -2.29 9.72
C LYS A 97 8.84 -0.95 9.12
N ASP A 98 7.91 -0.09 8.73
CA ASP A 98 8.15 1.21 8.08
C ASP A 98 8.91 1.14 6.73
N LEU A 99 9.02 -0.05 6.12
CA LEU A 99 9.63 -0.27 4.80
C LEU A 99 8.60 0.00 3.70
N VAL A 100 8.21 1.27 3.56
CA VAL A 100 7.08 1.69 2.72
C VAL A 100 7.34 1.46 1.23
N LYS A 101 8.57 1.69 0.75
CA LYS A 101 8.90 1.54 -0.68
C LYS A 101 8.78 0.09 -1.10
N GLU A 102 9.38 -0.80 -0.32
CA GLU A 102 9.37 -2.24 -0.53
C GLU A 102 7.95 -2.81 -0.37
N ALA A 103 7.19 -2.30 0.60
CA ALA A 103 5.79 -2.67 0.79
C ALA A 103 4.93 -2.30 -0.43
N ILE A 104 5.10 -1.08 -0.95
CA ILE A 104 4.38 -0.62 -2.14
C ILE A 104 4.71 -1.50 -3.35
N ASP A 105 5.99 -1.77 -3.60
CA ASP A 105 6.41 -2.63 -4.71
C ASP A 105 5.83 -4.05 -4.57
N SER A 106 5.84 -4.60 -3.35
CA SER A 106 5.24 -5.91 -3.06
C SER A 106 3.73 -5.92 -3.28
N TYR A 107 3.01 -4.86 -2.88
CA TYR A 107 1.58 -4.73 -3.16
C TYR A 107 1.26 -4.59 -4.65
N ILE A 108 2.10 -3.87 -5.41
CA ILE A 108 1.96 -3.76 -6.86
C ILE A 108 2.15 -5.13 -7.52
N LYS A 109 3.12 -5.93 -7.06
CA LYS A 109 3.30 -7.32 -7.52
C LYS A 109 2.14 -8.24 -7.13
N ALA A 110 1.58 -8.05 -5.94
CA ALA A 110 0.36 -8.75 -5.50
C ALA A 110 -0.88 -8.32 -6.31
N ASP A 111 -0.81 -7.15 -6.95
CA ASP A 111 -1.94 -6.50 -7.59
C ASP A 111 -3.09 -6.30 -6.58
N ASP A 112 -2.81 -6.13 -5.29
CA ASP A 112 -3.84 -6.12 -4.24
C ASP A 112 -4.04 -4.71 -3.65
N PRO A 113 -5.21 -4.08 -3.84
CA PRO A 113 -5.50 -2.76 -3.30
C PRO A 113 -5.99 -2.78 -1.85
N SER A 114 -6.19 -3.94 -1.23
CA SER A 114 -6.94 -4.08 0.04
C SER A 114 -6.43 -3.20 1.20
N ALA A 115 -5.13 -2.89 1.24
CA ALA A 115 -4.50 -2.11 2.31
C ALA A 115 -4.28 -0.62 1.95
N TYR A 116 -5.03 -0.06 0.98
CA TYR A 116 -4.77 1.29 0.48
C TYR A 116 -4.74 2.37 1.58
N MET A 117 -5.57 2.27 2.63
CA MET A 117 -5.57 3.25 3.72
C MET A 117 -4.26 3.24 4.51
N GLU A 118 -3.76 2.05 4.85
CA GLU A 118 -2.51 1.91 5.60
C GLU A 118 -1.32 2.37 4.75
N VAL A 119 -1.30 2.01 3.45
CA VAL A 119 -0.25 2.40 2.50
C VAL A 119 -0.21 3.92 2.30
N VAL A 120 -1.36 4.56 2.10
CA VAL A 120 -1.45 6.03 1.98
C VAL A 120 -0.92 6.72 3.23
N GLN A 121 -1.34 6.27 4.42
CA GLN A 121 -0.87 6.87 5.67
C GLN A 121 0.63 6.72 5.86
N ALA A 122 1.19 5.55 5.55
CA ALA A 122 2.62 5.30 5.67
C ALA A 122 3.43 6.09 4.63
N ALA A 123 2.95 6.17 3.40
CA ALA A 123 3.56 6.97 2.34
C ALA A 123 3.55 8.46 2.65
N ASN A 124 2.44 8.99 3.22
CA ASN A 124 2.33 10.37 3.66
C ASN A 124 3.31 10.70 4.81
N ARG A 125 3.62 9.74 5.68
CA ARG A 125 4.61 9.93 6.76
C ARG A 125 6.05 9.93 6.28
N ASN A 126 6.35 9.13 5.26
CA ASN A 126 7.70 8.95 4.72
C ASN A 126 7.99 9.80 3.47
N ASP A 127 7.07 10.68 3.07
CA ASP A 127 7.15 11.52 1.87
C ASP A 127 7.42 10.74 0.56
N ASN A 128 6.99 9.48 0.50
CA ASN A 128 7.19 8.61 -0.66
C ASN A 128 6.04 8.73 -1.67
N TRP A 129 5.89 9.92 -2.25
CA TRP A 129 4.78 10.25 -3.13
C TRP A 129 4.84 9.58 -4.50
N GLU A 130 6.04 9.40 -5.08
CA GLU A 130 6.19 8.81 -6.42
C GLU A 130 5.74 7.35 -6.48
N ASP A 131 6.14 6.55 -5.49
CA ASP A 131 5.77 5.14 -5.41
C ASP A 131 4.29 4.99 -5.04
N LEU A 132 3.77 5.90 -4.19
CA LEU A 132 2.35 5.96 -3.87
C LEU A 132 1.49 6.20 -5.13
N VAL A 133 1.91 7.08 -6.04
CA VAL A 133 1.19 7.30 -7.31
C VAL A 133 1.08 5.99 -8.10
N LYS A 134 2.15 5.21 -8.21
CA LYS A 134 2.12 3.91 -8.93
C LYS A 134 1.14 2.93 -8.29
N PHE A 135 1.17 2.82 -6.96
CA PHE A 135 0.25 1.95 -6.22
C PHE A 135 -1.21 2.37 -6.39
N LEU A 136 -1.51 3.67 -6.25
CA LEU A 136 -2.87 4.19 -6.39
C LEU A 136 -3.39 4.07 -7.84
N GLN A 137 -2.52 4.20 -8.85
CA GLN A 137 -2.88 3.92 -10.25
C GLN A 137 -3.25 2.46 -10.48
N MET A 138 -2.53 1.51 -9.87
CA MET A 138 -2.91 0.09 -9.88
C MET A 138 -4.25 -0.10 -9.16
N ALA A 139 -4.40 0.45 -7.94
CA ALA A 139 -5.61 0.29 -7.14
C ALA A 139 -6.86 0.82 -7.87
N ARG A 140 -6.76 1.96 -8.55
CA ARG A 140 -7.84 2.53 -9.37
C ARG A 140 -8.30 1.60 -10.49
N LYS A 141 -7.38 0.85 -11.12
CA LYS A 141 -7.74 -0.09 -12.20
C LYS A 141 -8.59 -1.24 -11.67
N LYS A 142 -8.40 -1.65 -10.40
CA LYS A 142 -9.19 -2.69 -9.75
C LYS A 142 -10.48 -2.18 -9.13
N ALA A 143 -10.39 -1.09 -8.37
CA ALA A 143 -11.50 -0.53 -7.63
C ALA A 143 -11.52 0.99 -7.81
N ARG A 144 -12.58 1.51 -8.43
CA ARG A 144 -12.81 2.95 -8.58
C ARG A 144 -13.39 3.56 -7.31
N GLU A 145 -12.65 3.44 -6.22
CA GLU A 145 -13.03 4.01 -4.94
C GLU A 145 -12.75 5.50 -4.88
N SER A 146 -13.72 6.27 -4.38
CA SER A 146 -13.62 7.73 -4.26
C SER A 146 -12.42 8.15 -3.43
N TYR A 147 -12.12 7.44 -2.34
CA TYR A 147 -10.98 7.73 -1.46
C TYR A 147 -9.63 7.56 -2.19
N VAL A 148 -9.45 6.44 -2.91
CA VAL A 148 -8.23 6.15 -3.69
C VAL A 148 -8.01 7.21 -4.76
N GLU A 149 -9.06 7.61 -5.49
CA GLU A 149 -8.94 8.66 -6.52
C GLU A 149 -8.66 10.04 -5.91
N THR A 150 -9.23 10.34 -4.73
CA THR A 150 -8.99 11.59 -4.00
C THR A 150 -7.52 11.70 -3.57
N GLU A 151 -6.98 10.64 -2.97
CA GLU A 151 -5.56 10.62 -2.56
C GLU A 151 -4.61 10.57 -3.77
N LEU A 152 -5.01 9.95 -4.89
CA LEU A 152 -4.21 9.94 -6.12
C LEU A 152 -4.03 11.35 -6.69
N ILE A 153 -5.11 12.16 -6.75
CA ILE A 153 -5.01 13.56 -7.18
C ILE A 153 -4.05 14.32 -6.27
N PHE A 154 -4.14 14.12 -4.96
CA PHE A 154 -3.25 14.77 -4.01
C PHE A 154 -1.78 14.35 -4.21
N ALA A 155 -1.52 13.06 -4.41
CA ALA A 155 -0.17 12.54 -4.67
C ALA A 155 0.40 13.06 -6.02
N LEU A 156 -0.42 13.19 -7.05
CA LEU A 156 -0.04 13.79 -8.34
C LEU A 156 0.31 15.28 -8.19
N ALA A 157 -0.45 16.02 -7.37
CA ALA A 157 -0.16 17.41 -7.05
C ALA A 157 1.19 17.54 -6.33
N LYS A 158 1.45 16.69 -5.32
CA LYS A 158 2.72 16.64 -4.58
C LYS A 158 3.93 16.31 -5.45
N THR A 159 3.76 15.45 -6.44
CA THR A 159 4.83 15.05 -7.38
C THR A 159 5.01 16.03 -8.55
N ASN A 160 4.28 17.15 -8.56
CA ASN A 160 4.29 18.16 -9.61
C ASN A 160 3.95 17.62 -11.01
N ARG A 161 3.17 16.54 -11.09
CA ARG A 161 2.73 15.92 -12.36
C ARG A 161 1.44 16.58 -12.85
N LEU A 162 1.51 17.88 -13.13
CA LEU A 162 0.35 18.70 -13.46
C LEU A 162 -0.41 18.23 -14.71
N SER A 163 0.29 17.71 -15.72
CA SER A 163 -0.34 17.18 -16.93
C SER A 163 -1.17 15.93 -16.67
N GLU A 164 -0.65 14.99 -15.87
CA GLU A 164 -1.40 13.78 -15.47
C GLU A 164 -2.59 14.15 -14.59
N LEU A 165 -2.43 15.14 -13.71
CA LEU A 165 -3.51 15.68 -12.88
C LEU A 165 -4.63 16.31 -13.74
N GLU A 166 -4.29 17.12 -14.74
CA GLU A 166 -5.26 17.78 -15.62
C GLU A 166 -6.04 16.76 -16.47
N GLU A 167 -5.34 15.78 -17.03
CA GLU A 167 -5.99 14.68 -17.76
C GLU A 167 -6.95 13.91 -16.83
N PHE A 168 -6.53 13.64 -15.59
CA PHE A 168 -7.33 12.92 -14.61
C PHE A 168 -8.63 13.65 -14.25
N ILE A 169 -8.56 14.95 -13.97
CA ILE A 169 -9.74 15.74 -13.57
C ILE A 169 -10.67 16.06 -14.76
N SER A 170 -10.14 16.04 -15.99
CA SER A 170 -10.95 16.21 -17.20
C SER A 170 -11.80 14.97 -17.52
N GLY A 171 -11.34 13.79 -17.08
CA GLY A 171 -12.05 12.52 -17.25
C GLY A 171 -13.10 12.23 -16.17
N PRO A 172 -13.93 11.19 -16.35
CA PRO A 172 -14.89 10.76 -15.35
C PRO A 172 -14.15 10.23 -14.10
N ASN A 173 -14.40 10.88 -12.96
CA ASN A 173 -13.80 10.58 -11.67
C ASN A 173 -14.87 10.64 -10.56
N ASN A 174 -14.64 9.89 -9.49
CA ASN A 174 -15.44 9.87 -8.26
C ASN A 174 -14.72 10.62 -7.12
N ALA A 175 -13.67 11.38 -7.42
CA ALA A 175 -12.82 12.01 -6.42
C ALA A 175 -13.46 13.25 -5.78
N HIS A 176 -13.12 13.53 -4.53
CA HIS A 176 -13.51 14.75 -3.84
C HIS A 176 -12.54 15.91 -4.17
N ILE A 177 -12.61 16.40 -5.42
CA ILE A 177 -11.68 17.41 -5.97
C ILE A 177 -11.59 18.68 -5.10
N GLN A 178 -12.71 19.13 -4.53
CA GLN A 178 -12.72 20.32 -3.67
C GLN A 178 -11.86 20.15 -2.41
N GLN A 179 -11.94 19.00 -1.74
CA GLN A 179 -11.15 18.71 -0.54
C GLN A 179 -9.66 18.65 -0.86
N VAL A 180 -9.31 18.07 -2.01
CA VAL A 180 -7.92 18.03 -2.48
C VAL A 180 -7.42 19.43 -2.81
N GLY A 181 -8.24 20.25 -3.47
CA GLY A 181 -7.92 21.65 -3.76
C GLY A 181 -7.63 22.46 -2.50
N ASP A 182 -8.47 22.31 -1.46
CA ASP A 182 -8.28 22.95 -0.16
C ASP A 182 -6.97 22.49 0.51
N ARG A 183 -6.66 21.18 0.51
CA ARG A 183 -5.39 20.65 1.03
C ARG A 183 -4.17 21.16 0.25
N CYS A 184 -4.23 21.16 -1.08
CA CYS A 184 -3.16 21.67 -1.94
C CYS A 184 -2.91 23.16 -1.71
N TYR A 185 -3.96 23.94 -1.47
CA TYR A 185 -3.86 25.36 -1.16
C TYR A 185 -3.18 25.62 0.19
N GLU A 186 -3.55 24.86 1.23
CA GLU A 186 -2.94 24.96 2.56
C GLU A 186 -1.44 24.63 2.56
N GLU A 187 -1.01 23.71 1.69
CA GLU A 187 0.40 23.35 1.53
C GLU A 187 1.17 24.22 0.53
N GLY A 188 0.54 25.27 -0.02
CA GLY A 188 1.19 26.23 -0.92
C GLY A 188 1.37 25.74 -2.37
N MET A 189 0.75 24.62 -2.75
CA MET A 189 0.74 24.10 -4.13
C MET A 189 -0.31 24.81 -4.98
N TYR A 190 -0.13 26.11 -5.18
CA TYR A 190 -1.13 26.98 -5.81
C TYR A 190 -1.39 26.64 -7.29
N GLU A 191 -0.40 26.16 -8.04
CA GLU A 191 -0.58 25.75 -9.44
C GLU A 191 -1.51 24.54 -9.56
N ALA A 192 -1.31 23.51 -8.73
CA ALA A 192 -2.20 22.37 -8.68
C ALA A 192 -3.60 22.77 -8.17
N ALA A 193 -3.67 23.58 -7.11
CA ALA A 193 -4.94 24.07 -6.57
C ALA A 193 -5.74 24.87 -7.61
N LYS A 194 -5.08 25.69 -8.44
CA LYS A 194 -5.70 26.43 -9.56
C LYS A 194 -6.40 25.48 -10.54
N LEU A 195 -5.74 24.39 -10.95
CA LEU A 195 -6.34 23.39 -11.85
C LEU A 195 -7.57 22.73 -11.21
N LEU A 196 -7.46 22.34 -9.94
CA LEU A 196 -8.54 21.68 -9.20
C LEU A 196 -9.75 22.59 -8.99
N TYR A 197 -9.56 23.84 -8.55
CA TYR A 197 -10.66 24.78 -8.34
C TYR A 197 -11.31 25.23 -9.64
N ASN A 198 -10.55 25.34 -10.73
CA ASN A 198 -11.10 25.64 -12.04
C ASN A 198 -12.04 24.51 -12.51
N ASN A 199 -11.67 23.25 -12.29
CA ASN A 199 -12.52 22.10 -12.62
C ASN A 199 -13.81 22.06 -11.79
N VAL A 200 -13.74 22.34 -10.49
CA VAL A 200 -14.92 22.39 -9.58
C VAL A 200 -15.74 23.67 -9.79
N SER A 201 -15.29 24.62 -10.61
CA SER A 201 -15.89 25.96 -10.74
C SER A 201 -16.00 26.71 -9.41
N ASN A 202 -15.09 26.45 -8.46
CA ASN A 202 -15.01 27.19 -7.21
C ASN A 202 -14.21 28.47 -7.40
N PHE A 203 -14.86 29.45 -8.04
CA PHE A 203 -14.23 30.72 -8.40
C PHE A 203 -13.78 31.56 -7.19
N ALA A 204 -14.35 31.31 -6.01
CA ALA A 204 -13.99 32.02 -4.80
C ALA A 204 -12.59 31.64 -4.31
N ARG A 205 -12.35 30.34 -4.15
CA ARG A 205 -11.02 29.83 -3.79
C ARG A 205 -10.03 30.01 -4.94
N LEU A 206 -10.48 29.84 -6.19
CA LEU A 206 -9.64 30.10 -7.36
C LEU A 206 -9.08 31.54 -7.37
N ALA A 207 -9.92 32.55 -7.15
CA ALA A 207 -9.48 33.94 -7.09
C ALA A 207 -8.40 34.14 -6.02
N SER A 208 -8.61 33.58 -4.82
CA SER A 208 -7.62 33.60 -3.73
C SER A 208 -6.30 32.92 -4.14
N THR A 209 -6.36 31.75 -4.77
CA THR A 209 -5.15 31.05 -5.27
C THR A 209 -4.39 31.84 -6.33
N LEU A 210 -5.09 32.53 -7.23
CA LEU A 210 -4.51 33.34 -8.29
C LEU A 210 -3.82 34.60 -7.76
N VAL A 211 -4.34 35.19 -6.68
CA VAL A 211 -3.65 36.28 -5.96
C VAL A 211 -2.31 35.80 -5.41
N HIS A 212 -2.27 34.61 -4.80
CA HIS A 212 -1.01 34.02 -4.31
C HIS A 212 -0.01 33.70 -5.43
N LEU A 213 -0.49 33.36 -6.63
CA LEU A 213 0.33 33.17 -7.83
C LEU A 213 0.78 34.50 -8.49
N GLY A 214 0.26 35.64 -8.02
CA GLY A 214 0.54 36.96 -8.61
C GLY A 214 -0.18 37.22 -9.95
N GLU A 215 -1.12 36.37 -10.35
CA GLU A 215 -1.92 36.55 -11.56
C GLU A 215 -3.15 37.44 -11.29
N TYR A 216 -2.93 38.71 -10.96
CA TYR A 216 -4.00 39.61 -10.51
C TYR A 216 -5.12 39.83 -11.54
N GLN A 217 -4.81 39.81 -12.84
CA GLN A 217 -5.82 39.99 -13.89
C GLN A 217 -6.83 38.83 -13.90
N THR A 218 -6.35 37.58 -13.88
CA THR A 218 -7.20 36.40 -13.87
C THR A 218 -7.90 36.22 -12.51
N ALA A 219 -7.28 36.69 -11.42
CA ALA A 219 -7.89 36.74 -10.09
C ALA A 219 -9.14 37.64 -10.06
N VAL A 220 -9.07 38.84 -10.65
CA VAL A 220 -10.20 39.77 -10.72
C VAL A 220 -11.35 39.18 -11.54
N ASP A 221 -11.06 38.53 -12.67
CA ASP A 221 -12.09 37.89 -13.48
C ASP A 221 -12.74 36.71 -12.77
N SER A 222 -11.96 35.95 -11.98
CA SER A 222 -12.48 34.88 -11.13
C SER A 222 -13.33 35.43 -9.97
N ALA A 223 -12.93 36.53 -9.33
CA ALA A 223 -13.71 37.20 -8.29
C ALA A 223 -15.04 37.76 -8.81
N ARG A 224 -15.06 38.29 -10.04
CA ARG A 224 -16.30 38.69 -10.73
C ARG A 224 -17.25 37.51 -10.89
N LYS A 225 -16.74 36.35 -11.31
CA LYS A 225 -17.53 35.12 -11.46
C LYS A 225 -18.03 34.56 -10.13
N ALA A 226 -17.22 34.68 -9.06
CA ALA A 226 -17.59 34.24 -7.72
C ALA A 226 -18.71 35.09 -7.09
N ASN A 227 -18.79 36.38 -7.46
CA ASN A 227 -19.81 37.33 -7.02
C ASN A 227 -20.01 37.38 -5.49
N SER A 228 -18.92 37.32 -4.72
CA SER A 228 -18.93 37.36 -3.26
C SER A 228 -18.13 38.54 -2.73
N THR A 229 -18.70 39.29 -1.77
CA THR A 229 -18.02 40.43 -1.15
C THR A 229 -16.78 40.02 -0.36
N ARG A 230 -16.70 38.77 0.10
CA ARG A 230 -15.52 38.23 0.79
C ARG A 230 -14.35 38.06 -0.17
N THR A 231 -14.58 37.50 -1.36
CA THR A 231 -13.53 37.29 -2.35
C THR A 231 -12.98 38.60 -2.89
N TRP A 232 -13.82 39.63 -3.03
CA TRP A 232 -13.38 40.97 -3.40
C TRP A 232 -12.51 41.69 -2.36
N LYS A 233 -12.51 41.22 -1.11
CA LYS A 233 -11.59 41.74 -0.08
C LYS A 233 -10.23 41.05 -0.11
N GLU A 234 -10.17 39.85 -0.68
CA GLU A 234 -8.95 39.03 -0.78
C GLU A 234 -8.17 39.28 -2.09
N VAL A 235 -8.86 39.76 -3.14
CA VAL A 235 -8.30 40.19 -4.44
C VAL A 235 -8.01 41.68 -4.45
#